data_AF-A0A1B7HNC8-F1
#
_entry.id   AF-A0A1B7HNC8-F1
#
_cell.length_a   1.000
_cell.length_b   1.000
_cell.length_c   1.000
_cell.angle_alpha   90.00
_cell.angle_beta   90.00
_cell.angle_gamma   90.00
#
_symmetry.space_group_name_H-M   'P 1'
#
loop_
_entity.id
_entity.type
_entity.pdbx_description
1 polymer ?
#
loop_
_entity_poly.entity_id
_entity_poly.type
_entity_poly.pdbx_seq_one_letter_code
_entity_poly.pdbx_strand_id
1 'polypeptide(L)'
;MLGIRLMKTRYAVVIGCFVVSSLGGLGFAIHHHGYLSGQSDNNQTWEIKWAKRDGKDLLELAGRQLAEREEENRRQKEKEEIVKNAEIEKQKALADVAAADAVADQLRGTLASIRHQFAASETSKLSTNAAVRYSAAETIGVLADMLTESDKRSGALARYADEAAGAGAICNSTYSAVTRVVE
;
A
#
# COMPACT_ATOMS: atom_id res chain seq x y z
N MET A 1 51.24 13.57 -97.97
CA MET A 1 50.87 14.55 -96.91
C MET A 1 49.52 14.28 -96.23
N LEU A 2 48.58 13.52 -96.82
CA LEU A 2 47.26 13.24 -96.22
C LEU A 2 47.29 12.32 -94.98
N GLY A 3 48.15 11.29 -94.96
CA GLY A 3 48.20 10.30 -93.86
C GLY A 3 48.73 10.83 -92.52
N ILE A 4 49.67 11.78 -92.53
CA ILE A 4 50.24 12.38 -91.31
C ILE A 4 49.21 13.28 -90.61
N ARG A 5 48.38 13.98 -91.37
CA ARG A 5 47.30 14.85 -90.85
C ARG A 5 46.18 14.05 -90.20
N LEU A 6 45.88 12.86 -90.76
CA LEU A 6 44.91 11.91 -90.20
C LEU A 6 45.42 11.23 -88.92
N MET A 7 46.71 10.87 -88.86
CA MET A 7 47.31 10.36 -87.61
C MET A 7 47.27 11.40 -86.50
N LYS A 8 47.68 12.63 -86.78
CA LYS A 8 47.77 13.70 -85.78
C LYS A 8 46.41 14.05 -85.16
N THR A 9 45.34 13.99 -85.94
CA THR A 9 43.96 14.20 -85.46
C THR A 9 43.46 13.02 -84.63
N ARG A 10 43.76 11.77 -85.00
CA ARG A 10 43.42 10.59 -84.19
C ARG A 10 44.14 10.58 -82.84
N TYR A 11 45.42 10.95 -82.80
CA TYR A 11 46.16 11.08 -81.54
C TYR A 11 45.60 12.21 -80.66
N ALA A 12 45.22 13.36 -81.24
CA ALA A 12 44.61 14.45 -80.49
C ALA A 12 43.28 14.05 -79.82
N VAL A 13 42.44 13.28 -80.51
CA VAL A 13 41.18 12.76 -79.94
C VAL A 13 41.45 11.78 -78.81
N VAL A 14 42.38 10.84 -78.99
CA VAL A 14 42.73 9.85 -77.96
C VAL A 14 43.31 10.53 -76.73
N ILE A 15 44.23 11.49 -76.90
CA ILE A 15 44.80 12.27 -75.79
C ILE A 15 43.70 13.06 -75.06
N GLY A 16 42.78 13.69 -75.79
CA GLY A 16 41.64 14.40 -75.19
C GLY A 16 40.75 13.47 -74.35
N CYS A 17 40.41 12.28 -74.86
CA CYS A 17 39.65 11.28 -74.11
C CYS A 17 40.39 10.79 -72.85
N PHE A 18 41.71 10.57 -72.93
CA PHE A 18 42.51 10.18 -71.76
C PHE A 18 42.53 11.28 -70.70
N VAL A 19 42.66 12.54 -71.10
CA VAL A 19 42.64 13.69 -70.17
C VAL A 19 41.27 13.85 -69.52
N VAL A 20 40.17 13.69 -70.27
CA VAL A 20 38.82 13.78 -69.69
C VAL A 20 38.57 12.64 -68.70
N SER A 21 38.96 11.41 -69.05
CA SER A 21 38.82 10.25 -68.16
C SER A 21 39.68 10.39 -66.90
N SER A 22 40.90 10.90 -67.02
CA SER A 22 41.79 11.09 -65.86
C SER A 22 41.27 12.18 -64.92
N LEU A 23 40.81 13.32 -65.46
CA LEU A 23 40.22 14.39 -64.66
C LEU A 23 38.91 13.95 -64.00
N GLY A 24 38.06 13.20 -64.71
CA GLY A 24 36.82 12.66 -64.17
C GLY A 24 37.06 11.67 -63.02
N GLY A 25 38.02 10.74 -63.19
CA GLY A 25 38.37 9.76 -62.16
C GLY A 25 38.94 10.42 -60.90
N LEU A 26 39.83 11.40 -61.05
CA LEU A 26 40.39 12.17 -59.93
C LEU A 26 39.32 12.97 -59.20
N GLY A 27 38.44 13.67 -59.94
CA GLY A 27 37.33 14.42 -59.36
C GLY A 27 36.39 13.52 -58.56
N PHE A 28 36.03 12.35 -59.09
CA PHE A 28 35.21 11.37 -58.39
C PHE A 28 35.89 10.87 -57.11
N ALA A 29 37.18 10.51 -57.16
CA ALA A 29 37.91 10.03 -56.00
C ALA A 29 37.97 11.07 -54.86
N ILE A 30 38.25 12.34 -55.20
CA ILE A 30 38.30 13.44 -54.22
C ILE A 30 36.91 13.68 -53.61
N HIS A 31 35.87 13.76 -54.44
CA HIS A 31 34.50 13.98 -53.96
C HIS A 31 34.03 12.82 -53.07
N HIS A 32 34.25 11.58 -53.51
CA HIS A 32 33.83 10.39 -52.77
C HIS A 32 34.55 10.28 -51.43
N HIS A 33 35.86 10.52 -51.38
CA HIS A 33 36.61 10.53 -50.12
C HIS A 33 36.12 11.63 -49.18
N GLY A 34 35.94 12.86 -49.68
CA GLY A 34 35.40 13.97 -48.88
C GLY A 34 33.99 13.70 -48.35
N TYR A 35 33.12 13.11 -49.17
CA TYR A 35 31.77 12.74 -48.77
C TYR A 35 31.77 11.68 -47.66
N LEU A 36 32.57 10.62 -47.79
CA LEU A 36 32.67 9.56 -46.78
C LEU A 36 33.27 10.08 -45.47
N SER A 37 34.35 10.87 -45.53
CA SER A 37 34.92 11.50 -44.33
C SER A 37 33.90 12.41 -43.63
N GLY A 38 33.20 13.26 -44.39
CA GLY A 38 32.17 14.14 -43.83
C GLY A 38 30.99 13.36 -43.23
N GLN A 39 30.58 12.25 -43.84
CA GLN A 39 29.54 11.38 -43.29
C GLN A 39 30.00 10.72 -41.98
N SER A 40 31.23 10.21 -41.93
CA SER A 40 31.82 9.60 -40.73
C SER A 40 31.89 10.60 -39.58
N ASP A 41 32.43 11.80 -39.81
CA ASP A 41 32.57 12.85 -38.80
C ASP A 41 31.20 13.30 -38.28
N ASN A 42 30.23 13.46 -39.18
CA ASN A 42 28.85 13.80 -38.82
C ASN A 42 28.22 12.69 -37.97
N ASN A 43 28.39 11.42 -38.37
CA ASN A 43 27.88 10.27 -37.63
C ASN A 43 28.46 10.21 -36.22
N GLN A 44 29.77 10.33 -36.06
CA GLN A 44 30.43 10.38 -34.75
C GLN A 44 29.92 11.56 -33.90
N THR A 45 29.75 12.73 -34.52
CA THR A 45 29.23 13.92 -33.83
C THR A 45 27.80 13.68 -33.32
N TRP A 46 26.95 13.03 -34.10
CA TRP A 46 25.58 12.70 -33.69
C TRP A 46 25.53 11.61 -32.63
N GLU A 47 26.35 10.57 -32.75
CA GLU A 47 26.48 9.51 -31.74
C GLU A 47 26.86 10.09 -30.37
N ILE A 48 27.83 11.01 -30.33
CA ILE A 48 28.22 11.70 -29.08
C ILE A 48 27.05 12.53 -28.52
N LYS A 49 26.33 13.26 -29.37
CA LYS A 49 25.17 14.08 -28.93
C LYS A 49 24.06 13.20 -28.36
N TRP A 50 23.76 12.08 -29.00
CA TRP A 50 22.75 11.12 -28.52
C TRP A 50 23.19 10.46 -27.23
N ALA A 51 24.43 9.96 -27.14
CA ALA A 51 24.95 9.36 -25.92
C ALA A 51 24.90 10.34 -24.73
N LYS A 52 25.21 11.64 -24.96
CA LYS A 52 25.08 12.68 -23.93
C LYS A 52 23.64 12.90 -23.50
N ARG A 53 22.70 12.96 -24.46
CA ARG A 53 21.27 13.12 -24.16
C ARG A 53 20.75 11.91 -23.39
N ASP A 54 21.00 10.70 -23.90
CA ASP A 54 20.51 9.47 -23.31
C ASP A 54 21.09 9.27 -21.89
N GLY A 55 22.37 9.63 -21.68
CA GLY A 55 22.97 9.65 -20.35
C GLY A 55 22.28 10.63 -19.38
N LYS A 56 21.91 11.83 -19.86
CA LYS A 56 21.15 12.80 -19.06
C LYS A 56 19.74 12.28 -18.77
N ASP A 57 19.04 11.75 -19.77
CA ASP A 57 17.67 11.23 -19.64
C ASP A 57 17.62 10.04 -18.66
N LEU A 58 18.62 9.15 -18.69
CA LEU A 58 18.76 8.06 -17.72
C LEU A 58 19.01 8.56 -16.30
N LEU A 59 19.85 9.59 -16.13
CA LEU A 59 20.10 10.19 -14.81
C LEU A 59 18.83 10.83 -14.25
N GLU A 60 18.10 11.59 -15.08
CA GLU A 60 16.83 12.20 -14.68
C GLU A 60 15.76 11.14 -14.36
N LEU A 61 15.69 10.06 -15.14
CA LEU A 61 14.79 8.94 -14.87
C LEU A 61 15.13 8.25 -13.55
N ALA A 62 16.42 7.98 -13.30
CA ALA A 62 16.87 7.39 -12.04
C ALA A 62 16.52 8.29 -10.84
N GLY A 63 16.72 9.62 -10.98
CA GLY A 63 16.33 10.60 -9.96
C GLY A 63 14.83 10.58 -9.66
N ARG A 64 13.98 10.56 -10.70
CA ARG A 64 12.52 10.47 -10.53
C ARG A 64 12.11 9.16 -9.85
N GLN A 65 12.67 8.03 -10.27
CA GLN A 65 12.36 6.73 -9.68
C GLN A 65 12.76 6.66 -8.20
N LEU A 66 13.91 7.25 -7.82
CA LEU A 66 14.33 7.31 -6.43
C LEU A 66 13.37 8.16 -5.59
N ALA A 67 12.99 9.34 -6.08
CA ALA A 67 12.04 10.21 -5.39
C ALA A 67 10.66 9.56 -5.24
N GLU A 68 10.16 8.89 -6.28
CA GLU A 68 8.90 8.13 -6.22
C GLU A 68 8.97 6.99 -5.21
N ARG A 69 10.07 6.21 -5.19
CA ARG A 69 10.26 5.14 -4.20
C ARG A 69 10.39 5.68 -2.77
N GLU A 70 11.01 6.83 -2.57
CA GLU A 70 11.12 7.44 -1.25
C GLU A 70 9.74 7.87 -0.73
N GLU A 71 8.93 8.50 -1.59
CA GLU A 71 7.57 8.89 -1.25
C GLU A 71 6.66 7.67 -1.02
N GLU A 72 6.80 6.61 -1.83
CA GLU A 72 6.10 5.34 -1.61
C GLU A 72 6.48 4.72 -0.28
N ASN A 73 7.77 4.65 0.04
CA ASN A 73 8.26 4.14 1.32
C ASN A 73 7.75 4.98 2.50
N ARG A 74 7.68 6.31 2.34
CA ARG A 74 7.13 7.21 3.36
C ARG A 74 5.66 6.89 3.64
N ARG A 75 4.84 6.80 2.58
CA ARG A 75 3.42 6.44 2.69
C ARG A 75 3.22 5.05 3.27
N GLN A 76 4.09 4.11 2.92
CA GLN A 76 4.01 2.74 3.42
C GLN A 76 4.31 2.67 4.92
N LYS A 77 5.34 3.38 5.39
CA LYS A 77 5.63 3.49 6.83
C LYS A 77 4.49 4.12 7.62
N GLU A 78 3.89 5.19 7.08
CA GLU A 78 2.73 5.85 7.70
C GLU A 78 1.54 4.88 7.84
N LYS A 79 1.25 4.09 6.78
CA LYS A 79 0.23 3.04 6.85
C LYS A 79 0.56 1.95 7.85
N GLU A 80 1.81 1.49 7.89
CA GLU A 80 2.27 0.47 8.83
C GLU A 80 2.14 0.93 10.29
N GLU A 81 2.44 2.20 10.57
CA GLU A 81 2.24 2.78 11.89
C GLU A 81 0.75 2.85 12.29
N ILE A 82 -0.12 3.28 11.37
CA ILE A 82 -1.57 3.30 11.59
C ILE A 82 -2.09 1.89 11.88
N VAL A 83 -1.70 0.89 11.08
CA VAL A 83 -2.12 -0.49 11.28
C VAL A 83 -1.61 -1.04 12.60
N LYS A 84 -0.35 -0.77 12.96
CA LYS A 84 0.24 -1.20 14.23
C LYS A 84 -0.51 -0.59 15.43
N ASN A 85 -0.78 0.71 15.38
CA ASN A 85 -1.50 1.39 16.46
C ASN A 85 -2.93 0.86 16.59
N ALA A 86 -3.63 0.66 15.46
CA ALA A 86 -4.96 0.06 15.45
C ALA A 86 -4.97 -1.37 16.02
N GLU A 87 -3.96 -2.19 15.71
CA GLU A 87 -3.86 -3.54 16.29
C GLU A 87 -3.58 -3.48 17.79
N ILE A 88 -2.74 -2.56 18.28
CA ILE A 88 -2.53 -2.36 19.72
C ILE A 88 -3.84 -1.97 20.42
N GLU A 89 -4.57 -1.02 19.88
CA GLU A 89 -5.87 -0.58 20.42
C GLU A 89 -6.89 -1.72 20.44
N LYS A 90 -6.95 -2.52 19.36
CA LYS A 90 -7.79 -3.71 19.29
C LYS A 90 -7.43 -4.73 20.36
N GLN A 91 -6.14 -5.05 20.53
CA GLN A 91 -5.71 -6.01 21.55
C GLN A 91 -6.03 -5.50 22.96
N LYS A 92 -5.90 -4.19 23.21
CA LYS A 92 -6.31 -3.58 24.47
C LYS A 92 -7.82 -3.73 24.70
N ALA A 93 -8.65 -3.43 23.71
CA ALA A 93 -10.10 -3.59 23.81
C ALA A 93 -10.48 -5.05 24.09
N LEU A 94 -9.83 -6.01 23.43
CA LEU A 94 -10.06 -7.44 23.70
C LEU A 94 -9.65 -7.85 25.12
N ALA A 95 -8.55 -7.30 25.64
CA ALA A 95 -8.12 -7.54 27.02
C ALA A 95 -9.11 -6.94 28.03
N ASP A 96 -9.64 -5.74 27.77
CA ASP A 96 -10.64 -5.08 28.61
C ASP A 96 -11.95 -5.89 28.66
N VAL A 97 -12.40 -6.42 27.51
CA VAL A 97 -13.55 -7.35 27.44
C VAL A 97 -13.30 -8.61 28.26
N ALA A 98 -12.14 -9.25 28.09
CA ALA A 98 -11.79 -10.46 28.84
C ALA A 98 -11.72 -10.21 30.36
N ALA A 99 -11.21 -9.05 30.78
CA ALA A 99 -11.18 -8.66 32.18
C ALA A 99 -12.60 -8.43 32.75
N ALA A 100 -13.48 -7.78 31.98
CA ALA A 100 -14.87 -7.57 32.35
C ALA A 100 -15.63 -8.90 32.49
N ASP A 101 -15.44 -9.83 31.55
CA ASP A 101 -16.03 -11.17 31.59
C ASP A 101 -15.55 -11.97 32.82
N ALA A 102 -14.26 -11.91 33.14
CA ALA A 102 -13.71 -12.57 34.32
C ALA A 102 -14.32 -12.05 35.64
N VAL A 103 -14.51 -10.73 35.75
CA VAL A 103 -15.19 -10.11 36.91
C VAL A 103 -16.66 -10.52 36.98
N ALA A 104 -17.35 -10.56 35.84
CA ALA A 104 -18.74 -10.99 35.78
C ALA A 104 -18.91 -12.46 36.20
N ASP A 105 -18.01 -13.34 35.74
CA ASP A 105 -18.01 -14.76 36.13
C ASP A 105 -17.70 -14.95 37.62
N GLN A 106 -16.77 -14.17 38.17
CA GLN A 106 -16.50 -14.17 39.62
C GLN A 106 -17.74 -13.73 40.43
N LEU A 107 -18.45 -12.70 39.97
CA LEU A 107 -19.70 -12.24 40.60
C LEU A 107 -20.77 -13.34 40.57
N ARG A 108 -21.00 -13.96 39.41
CA ARG A 108 -21.96 -15.06 39.24
C ARG A 108 -21.61 -16.27 40.11
N GLY A 109 -20.34 -16.63 40.18
CA GLY A 109 -19.84 -17.70 41.05
C GLY A 109 -20.08 -17.40 42.54
N THR A 110 -19.86 -16.14 42.95
CA THR A 110 -20.13 -15.69 44.33
C THR A 110 -21.62 -15.74 44.66
N LEU A 111 -22.49 -15.28 43.76
CA LEU A 111 -23.94 -15.36 43.92
C LEU A 111 -24.44 -16.81 43.98
N ALA A 112 -23.91 -17.69 43.13
CA ALA A 112 -24.22 -19.12 43.17
C ALA A 112 -23.79 -19.76 44.51
N SER A 113 -22.62 -19.39 45.03
CA SER A 113 -22.14 -19.84 46.35
C SER A 113 -23.06 -19.36 47.47
N ILE A 114 -23.46 -18.09 47.47
CA ILE A 114 -24.42 -17.53 48.45
C ILE A 114 -25.73 -18.32 48.39
N ARG A 115 -26.29 -18.53 47.19
CA ARG A 115 -27.51 -19.33 46.99
C ARG A 115 -27.38 -20.73 47.60
N HIS A 116 -26.28 -21.43 47.32
CA HIS A 116 -26.03 -22.77 47.85
C HIS A 116 -25.88 -22.78 49.37
N GLN A 117 -25.14 -21.82 49.95
CA GLN A 117 -24.93 -21.73 51.39
C GLN A 117 -26.23 -21.51 52.14
N PHE A 118 -27.11 -20.62 51.67
CA PHE A 118 -28.41 -20.37 52.32
C PHE A 118 -29.44 -21.50 52.10
N ALA A 119 -29.38 -22.19 50.95
CA ALA A 119 -30.16 -23.40 50.75
C ALA A 119 -29.71 -24.54 51.68
N ALA A 120 -28.42 -24.59 52.03
CA ALA A 120 -27.84 -25.61 52.90
C ALA A 120 -27.78 -25.25 54.39
N SER A 121 -27.96 -23.97 54.78
CA SER A 121 -27.68 -23.50 56.14
C SER A 121 -28.70 -23.99 57.18
N GLU A 122 -28.19 -24.36 58.36
CA GLU A 122 -28.97 -24.70 59.56
C GLU A 122 -29.66 -23.47 60.20
N THR A 123 -29.38 -22.24 59.74
CA THR A 123 -30.13 -21.02 60.14
C THR A 123 -31.53 -20.98 59.54
N SER A 124 -31.71 -21.52 58.33
CA SER A 124 -32.99 -21.95 57.77
C SER A 124 -33.60 -23.11 58.56
N LYS A 125 -32.87 -23.69 59.53
CA LYS A 125 -33.31 -24.79 60.40
C LYS A 125 -33.32 -24.42 61.90
N LEU A 126 -33.16 -23.14 62.27
CA LEU A 126 -33.07 -22.70 63.68
C LEU A 126 -34.29 -21.91 64.24
N SER A 127 -35.17 -21.35 63.39
CA SER A 127 -36.42 -20.65 63.83
C SER A 127 -37.57 -21.63 64.15
N THR A 128 -38.27 -21.58 65.28
CA THR A 128 -39.35 -22.56 65.57
C THR A 128 -40.53 -22.55 64.58
N ASN A 129 -40.60 -21.58 63.66
CA ASN A 129 -41.61 -21.47 62.62
C ASN A 129 -41.06 -21.83 61.22
N ALA A 130 -41.51 -22.96 60.66
CA ALA A 130 -41.09 -23.48 59.35
C ALA A 130 -41.41 -22.55 58.17
N ALA A 131 -42.51 -21.78 58.25
CA ALA A 131 -42.92 -20.88 57.18
C ALA A 131 -41.97 -19.68 56.99
N VAL A 132 -41.45 -19.14 58.11
CA VAL A 132 -40.52 -17.99 58.11
C VAL A 132 -39.12 -18.38 57.60
N ARG A 133 -38.72 -19.65 57.82
CA ARG A 133 -37.46 -20.22 57.32
C ARG A 133 -37.45 -20.33 55.80
N TYR A 134 -38.54 -20.86 55.25
CA TYR A 134 -38.69 -21.06 53.81
C TYR A 134 -38.68 -19.70 53.08
N SER A 135 -39.42 -18.71 53.62
CA SER A 135 -39.53 -17.40 52.99
C SER A 135 -38.20 -16.63 52.92
N ALA A 136 -37.33 -16.73 53.93
CA ALA A 136 -36.06 -16.00 53.95
C ALA A 136 -35.02 -16.59 52.97
N ALA A 137 -34.86 -17.91 52.94
CA ALA A 137 -33.97 -18.59 52.00
C ALA A 137 -34.46 -18.44 50.55
N GLU A 138 -35.78 -18.50 50.33
CA GLU A 138 -36.42 -18.27 49.03
C GLU A 138 -36.22 -16.83 48.55
N THR A 139 -36.38 -15.84 49.44
CA THR A 139 -36.13 -14.42 49.10
C THR A 139 -34.67 -14.17 48.69
N ILE A 140 -33.70 -14.75 49.40
CA ILE A 140 -32.27 -14.62 49.06
C ILE A 140 -31.97 -15.32 47.72
N GLY A 141 -32.56 -16.48 47.46
CA GLY A 141 -32.43 -17.19 46.19
C GLY A 141 -32.98 -16.38 45.01
N VAL A 142 -34.17 -15.79 45.17
CA VAL A 142 -34.77 -14.90 44.17
C VAL A 142 -33.91 -13.66 43.92
N LEU A 143 -33.34 -13.05 44.96
CA LEU A 143 -32.46 -11.90 44.80
C LEU A 143 -31.16 -12.26 44.06
N ALA A 144 -30.57 -13.42 44.36
CA ALA A 144 -29.38 -13.92 43.66
C ALA A 144 -29.65 -14.21 42.17
N ASP A 145 -30.83 -14.77 41.85
CA ASP A 145 -31.26 -15.01 40.48
C ASP A 145 -31.52 -13.69 39.73
N MET A 146 -32.21 -12.74 40.38
CA MET A 146 -32.48 -11.41 39.82
C MET A 146 -31.17 -10.68 39.50
N LEU A 147 -30.19 -10.71 40.41
CA LEU A 147 -28.88 -10.08 40.19
C LEU A 147 -28.11 -10.74 39.05
N THR A 148 -28.15 -12.08 38.96
CA THR A 148 -27.52 -12.82 37.88
C THR A 148 -28.14 -12.50 36.53
N GLU A 149 -29.48 -12.42 36.44
CA GLU A 149 -30.17 -12.07 35.20
C GLU A 149 -29.96 -10.60 34.81
N SER A 150 -29.93 -9.69 35.80
CA SER A 150 -29.60 -8.28 35.61
C SER A 150 -28.19 -8.09 35.04
N ASP A 151 -27.21 -8.83 35.57
CA ASP A 151 -25.83 -8.82 35.08
C ASP A 151 -25.74 -9.34 33.63
N LYS A 152 -26.39 -10.46 33.30
CA LYS A 152 -26.47 -10.99 31.93
C LYS A 152 -27.10 -9.99 30.95
N ARG A 153 -28.20 -9.36 31.37
CA ARG A 153 -28.90 -8.32 30.59
C ARG A 153 -27.98 -7.13 30.34
N SER A 154 -27.25 -6.69 31.36
CA SER A 154 -26.31 -5.57 31.27
C SER A 154 -25.17 -5.89 30.29
N GLY A 155 -24.59 -7.09 30.36
CA GLY A 155 -23.57 -7.52 29.40
C GLY A 155 -24.08 -7.62 27.95
N ALA A 156 -25.33 -8.05 27.74
CA ALA A 156 -25.94 -8.04 26.41
C ALA A 156 -26.13 -6.61 25.86
N LEU A 157 -26.52 -5.66 26.72
CA LEU A 157 -26.64 -4.25 26.34
C LEU A 157 -25.29 -3.61 26.02
N ALA A 158 -24.24 -3.94 26.79
CA ALA A 158 -22.88 -3.47 26.52
C ALA A 158 -22.40 -3.91 25.13
N ARG A 159 -22.53 -5.21 24.80
CA ARG A 159 -22.18 -5.73 23.47
C ARG A 159 -22.93 -5.04 22.34
N TYR A 160 -24.24 -4.86 22.49
CA TYR A 160 -25.05 -4.13 21.51
C TYR A 160 -24.56 -2.69 21.34
N ALA A 161 -24.23 -1.99 22.44
CA ALA A 161 -23.72 -0.63 22.39
C ALA A 161 -22.36 -0.56 21.67
N ASP A 162 -21.45 -1.50 21.92
CA ASP A 162 -20.15 -1.56 21.27
C ASP A 162 -20.30 -1.82 19.75
N GLU A 163 -21.18 -2.75 19.35
CA GLU A 163 -21.49 -3.02 17.95
C GLU A 163 -22.11 -1.80 17.25
N ALA A 164 -23.07 -1.13 17.89
CA ALA A 164 -23.72 0.06 17.36
C ALA A 164 -22.73 1.23 17.23
N ALA A 165 -21.85 1.42 18.22
CA ALA A 165 -20.80 2.43 18.18
C ALA A 165 -19.82 2.15 17.03
N GLY A 166 -19.40 0.90 16.85
CA GLY A 166 -18.54 0.48 15.74
C GLY A 166 -19.18 0.74 14.37
N ALA A 167 -20.44 0.36 14.18
CA ALA A 167 -21.18 0.63 12.94
C ALA A 167 -21.34 2.14 12.69
N GLY A 168 -21.62 2.92 13.73
CA GLY A 168 -21.71 4.38 13.66
C GLY A 168 -20.39 5.04 13.27
N ALA A 169 -19.27 4.57 13.82
CA ALA A 169 -17.93 5.06 13.49
C ALA A 169 -17.58 4.83 12.02
N ILE A 170 -17.91 3.64 11.48
CA ILE A 170 -17.71 3.33 10.05
C ILE A 170 -18.58 4.25 9.18
N CYS A 171 -19.86 4.40 9.53
CA CYS A 171 -20.78 5.29 8.80
C CYS A 171 -20.25 6.73 8.74
N ASN A 172 -19.81 7.27 9.87
CA ASN A 172 -19.25 8.62 9.95
C ASN A 172 -17.95 8.77 9.14
N SER A 173 -17.09 7.75 9.18
CA SER A 173 -15.86 7.69 8.38
C SER A 173 -16.16 7.68 6.88
N THR A 174 -17.09 6.83 6.43
CA THR A 174 -17.51 6.77 5.03
C THR A 174 -18.16 8.08 4.58
N TYR A 175 -19.06 8.65 5.38
CA TYR A 175 -19.68 9.94 5.07
C TYR A 175 -18.64 11.04 4.90
N SER A 176 -17.72 11.17 5.86
CA SER A 176 -16.62 12.15 5.81
C SER A 176 -15.72 11.95 4.60
N ALA A 177 -15.45 10.71 4.20
CA ALA A 177 -14.65 10.40 3.02
C ALA A 177 -15.34 10.82 1.72
N VAL A 178 -16.67 10.62 1.61
CA VAL A 178 -17.44 10.97 0.41
C VAL A 178 -17.67 12.48 0.31
N THR A 179 -17.95 13.17 1.42
CA THR A 179 -18.20 14.62 1.38
C THR A 179 -16.93 15.44 1.18
N ARG A 180 -15.78 14.98 1.68
CA ARG A 180 -14.50 15.68 1.51
C ARG A 180 -13.95 15.64 0.08
N VAL A 181 -14.47 14.76 -0.79
CA VAL A 181 -14.08 14.67 -2.21
C VAL A 181 -14.84 15.69 -3.08
N VAL A 182 -15.88 16.34 -2.55
CA VAL A 182 -16.73 17.29 -3.28
C VAL A 182 -16.26 18.75 -3.10
N GLU A 183 -15.34 19.02 -2.17
CA GLU A 183 -14.63 20.31 -2.03
C GLU A 183 -13.29 20.32 -2.75
#